data_AF-A0A933ZX38-F1
#
_entry.id   AF-A0A933ZX38-F1
#
_cell.length_a   1.000
_cell.length_b   1.000
_cell.length_c   1.000
_cell.angle_alpha   90.00
_cell.angle_beta   90.00
_cell.angle_gamma   90.00
#
_symmetry.space_group_name_H-M   'P 1'
#
loop_
_entity.id
_entity.type
_entity.pdbx_description
1 polymer ?
#
loop_
_entity_poly.entity_id
_entity_poly.type
_entity_poly.pdbx_seq_one_letter_code
_entity_poly.pdbx_strand_id
1 'polypeptide(L)'
;MGMTPRALAFATLLSLLPAAASAFQLETDPTGAPVRFEQQEVVFRLPARIPSGLEAEDVEAAIQNALGTWAEVSGLKLTLVPGDAQAKQGYDPAGNNHNDILFVESGWEWDDGAVGVTVLTLNTRTHQILDADIVLNAAQHRFRTLPEKSVAGGIYDDVQNVLTHELGHALGLAHSEIAQATMYPASPRGETSKRALQADDIDGVRALYQPSSTAPVPTNPAEGVQGVARGMASVGCSSSGEGAAPMAVGLLMAALALRALGRRHRPVPLLIESESITRRPRA
;
A
#
# COMPACT_ATOMS: atom_id res chain seq x y z
N MET A 1 -16.81 75.80 7.78
CA MET A 1 -17.44 74.46 7.71
C MET A 1 -16.55 73.62 6.80
N GLY A 2 -15.95 72.55 7.32
CA GLY A 2 -15.03 71.71 6.54
C GLY A 2 -14.08 70.89 7.41
N MET A 3 -14.62 69.97 8.23
CA MET A 3 -13.85 68.91 8.87
C MET A 3 -13.70 67.75 7.87
N THR A 4 -12.47 67.43 7.46
CA THR A 4 -12.15 66.17 6.77
C THR A 4 -11.83 65.09 7.81
N PRO A 5 -12.50 63.92 7.81
CA PRO A 5 -12.18 62.85 8.74
C PRO A 5 -10.95 62.08 8.24
N ARG A 6 -9.99 61.85 9.14
CA ARG A 6 -8.89 60.90 8.93
C ARG A 6 -9.44 59.49 9.17
N ALA A 7 -9.59 58.70 8.11
CA ALA A 7 -9.86 57.27 8.23
C ALA A 7 -8.59 56.57 8.73
N LEU A 8 -8.66 55.97 9.92
CA LEU A 8 -7.65 55.03 10.42
C LEU A 8 -7.86 53.70 9.69
N ALA A 9 -6.94 53.33 8.81
CA ALA A 9 -6.91 51.99 8.23
C ALA A 9 -6.29 51.04 9.25
N PHE A 10 -7.11 50.20 9.87
CA PHE A 10 -6.65 49.04 10.65
C PHE A 10 -6.23 47.95 9.66
N ALA A 11 -4.93 47.77 9.46
CA ALA A 11 -4.40 46.61 8.75
C ALA A 11 -4.42 45.41 9.70
N THR A 12 -5.46 44.59 9.62
CA THR A 12 -5.47 43.25 10.21
C THR A 12 -4.48 42.39 9.43
N LEU A 13 -3.28 42.23 9.97
CA LEU A 13 -2.31 41.27 9.46
C LEU A 13 -2.81 39.86 9.84
N LEU A 14 -3.58 39.24 8.95
CA LEU A 14 -3.99 37.84 9.08
C LEU A 14 -2.74 36.98 8.86
N SER A 15 -2.07 36.60 9.94
CA SER A 15 -0.96 35.65 9.90
C SER A 15 -1.53 34.28 9.50
N LEU A 16 -1.50 34.00 8.20
CA LEU A 16 -1.59 32.63 7.69
C LEU A 16 -0.32 31.91 8.16
N LEU A 17 -0.42 31.23 9.31
CA LEU A 17 0.56 30.20 9.64
C LEU A 17 0.47 29.17 8.52
N PRO A 18 1.58 28.82 7.84
CA PRO A 18 1.55 27.71 6.91
C PRO A 18 1.13 26.48 7.71
N ALA A 19 -0.02 25.90 7.38
CA ALA A 19 -0.27 24.52 7.75
C ALA A 19 0.91 23.72 7.19
N ALA A 20 1.58 22.94 8.03
CA ALA A 20 2.59 22.01 7.54
C ALA A 20 1.88 21.08 6.55
N ALA A 21 2.06 21.36 5.26
CA ALA A 21 1.68 20.41 4.23
C ALA A 21 2.70 19.27 4.37
N SER A 22 2.29 18.18 5.01
CA SER A 22 3.05 16.94 4.90
C SER A 22 3.13 16.58 3.42
N ALA A 23 4.34 16.45 2.89
CA ALA A 23 4.54 16.04 1.51
C ALA A 23 4.22 14.55 1.31
N PHE A 24 4.38 13.75 2.37
CA PHE A 24 4.08 12.34 2.36
C PHE A 24 2.57 12.08 2.40
N GLN A 25 2.16 11.00 1.73
CA GLN A 25 0.79 10.52 1.74
C GLN A 25 0.73 9.18 2.48
N LEU A 26 -0.37 8.92 3.18
CA LEU A 26 -0.58 7.70 3.95
C LEU A 26 -1.73 6.90 3.33
N GLU A 27 -1.62 5.58 3.36
CA GLU A 27 -2.76 4.71 3.06
C GLU A 27 -3.86 4.98 4.07
N THR A 28 -5.10 5.06 3.60
CA THR A 28 -6.26 5.30 4.44
C THR A 28 -7.32 4.25 4.22
N ASP A 29 -8.06 3.94 5.28
CA ASP A 29 -9.27 3.13 5.14
C ASP A 29 -10.41 3.94 4.46
N PRO A 30 -11.58 3.32 4.17
CA PRO A 30 -12.70 4.03 3.55
C PRO A 30 -13.26 5.22 4.34
N THR A 31 -12.89 5.39 5.61
CA THR A 31 -13.26 6.55 6.43
C THR A 31 -12.28 7.72 6.26
N GLY A 32 -11.16 7.50 5.57
CA GLY A 32 -10.07 8.47 5.38
C GLY A 32 -9.08 8.50 6.54
N ALA A 33 -9.17 7.54 7.47
CA ALA A 33 -8.22 7.44 8.59
C ALA A 33 -6.96 6.68 8.15
N PRO A 34 -5.75 7.16 8.50
CA PRO A 34 -4.51 6.45 8.20
C PRO A 34 -4.48 5.05 8.81
N VAL A 35 -3.97 4.07 8.06
CA VAL A 35 -3.85 2.68 8.51
C VAL A 35 -2.41 2.33 8.86
N ARG A 36 -2.25 1.42 9.82
CA ARG A 36 -0.93 0.90 10.23
C ARG A 36 -1.04 -0.45 10.91
N PHE A 37 0.08 -1.17 11.02
CA PHE A 37 0.18 -2.27 11.97
C PHE A 37 0.12 -1.75 13.42
N GLU A 38 -0.56 -2.48 14.31
CA GLU A 38 -0.54 -2.17 15.75
C GLU A 38 0.62 -2.85 16.47
N GLN A 39 1.09 -3.98 15.93
CA GLN A 39 2.16 -4.78 16.47
C GLN A 39 3.52 -4.12 16.20
N GLN A 40 4.43 -4.20 17.19
CA GLN A 40 5.81 -3.74 17.05
C GLN A 40 6.69 -4.73 16.28
N GLU A 41 6.27 -5.99 16.18
CA GLU A 41 6.90 -6.99 15.32
C GLU A 41 5.94 -7.36 14.19
N VAL A 42 6.41 -7.21 12.96
CA VAL A 42 5.68 -7.56 11.74
C VAL A 42 6.49 -8.60 11.00
N VAL A 43 5.87 -9.75 10.73
CA VAL A 43 6.52 -10.90 10.09
C VAL A 43 6.08 -10.96 8.63
N PHE A 44 7.04 -10.96 7.72
CA PHE A 44 6.85 -11.25 6.31
C PHE A 44 7.37 -12.64 5.98
N ARG A 45 6.85 -13.23 4.90
CA ARG A 45 7.24 -14.55 4.41
C ARG A 45 7.93 -14.49 3.07
N LEU A 46 8.99 -15.29 2.94
CA LEU A 46 9.69 -15.49 1.68
C LEU A 46 8.75 -16.05 0.61
N PRO A 47 8.93 -15.71 -0.67
CA PRO A 47 8.24 -16.39 -1.76
C PRO A 47 8.68 -17.86 -1.79
N ALA A 48 7.73 -18.78 -1.62
CA ALA A 48 7.99 -20.22 -1.74
C ALA A 48 8.23 -20.66 -3.20
N ARG A 49 7.91 -19.80 -4.17
CA ARG A 49 8.14 -20.00 -5.60
C ARG A 49 8.83 -18.78 -6.17
N ILE A 50 9.98 -18.99 -6.80
CA ILE A 50 10.81 -17.95 -7.38
C ILE A 50 10.87 -18.19 -8.90
N PRO A 51 10.59 -17.15 -9.73
CA PRO A 51 10.63 -17.27 -11.18
C PRO A 51 11.99 -17.76 -11.70
N SER A 52 11.97 -18.49 -12.82
CA SER A 52 13.20 -18.94 -13.45
C SER A 52 14.12 -17.77 -13.83
N GLY A 53 15.42 -17.89 -13.53
CA GLY A 53 16.41 -16.85 -13.80
C GLY A 53 16.68 -15.87 -12.65
N LEU A 54 15.97 -16.03 -11.53
CA LEU A 54 16.31 -15.48 -10.22
C LEU A 54 16.89 -16.58 -9.33
N GLU A 55 17.95 -16.24 -8.60
CA GLU A 55 18.52 -17.13 -7.58
C GLU A 55 17.85 -16.87 -6.24
N ALA A 56 17.54 -17.94 -5.50
CA ALA A 56 16.80 -17.84 -4.25
C ALA A 56 17.54 -17.01 -3.19
N GLU A 57 18.86 -17.17 -3.10
CA GLU A 57 19.71 -16.42 -2.18
C GLU A 57 19.71 -14.92 -2.51
N ASP A 58 19.76 -14.55 -3.78
CA ASP A 58 19.74 -13.15 -4.22
C ASP A 58 18.37 -12.48 -3.94
N VAL A 59 17.28 -13.24 -4.08
CA VAL A 59 15.92 -12.77 -3.76
C VAL A 59 15.74 -12.60 -2.26
N GLU A 60 16.18 -13.58 -1.47
CA GLU A 60 16.14 -13.49 -0.01
C GLU A 60 16.97 -12.30 0.50
N ALA A 61 18.19 -12.12 -0.02
CA ALA A 61 19.02 -10.96 0.32
C ALA A 61 18.34 -9.63 -0.07
N ALA A 62 17.72 -9.55 -1.25
CA ALA A 62 16.97 -8.36 -1.68
C ALA A 62 15.81 -8.04 -0.72
N ILE A 63 15.03 -9.05 -0.30
CA ILE A 63 13.92 -8.88 0.65
C ILE A 63 14.47 -8.43 2.02
N GLN A 64 15.51 -9.08 2.53
CA GLN A 64 16.13 -8.72 3.80
C GLN A 64 16.65 -7.28 3.81
N ASN A 65 17.29 -6.85 2.72
CA ASN A 65 17.77 -5.47 2.58
C ASN A 65 16.62 -4.45 2.54
N ALA A 66 15.52 -4.77 1.82
CA ALA A 66 14.35 -3.91 1.77
C ALA A 66 13.66 -3.78 3.13
N LEU A 67 13.49 -4.89 3.86
CA LEU A 67 12.97 -4.89 5.23
C LEU A 67 13.89 -4.10 6.18
N GLY A 68 15.21 -4.30 6.09
CA GLY A 68 16.19 -3.60 6.92
C GLY A 68 16.14 -2.08 6.73
N THR A 69 15.97 -1.64 5.48
CA THR A 69 15.84 -0.22 5.11
C THR A 69 14.67 0.46 5.83
N TRP A 70 13.52 -0.21 5.92
CA TRP A 70 12.36 0.32 6.65
C TRP A 70 12.45 0.14 8.16
N ALA A 71 13.01 -0.99 8.63
CA ALA A 71 13.16 -1.27 10.06
C ALA A 71 14.05 -0.23 10.76
N GLU A 72 15.11 0.23 10.09
CA GLU A 72 16.05 1.24 10.61
C GLU A 72 15.36 2.55 11.00
N VAL A 73 14.33 2.98 10.25
CA VAL A 73 13.71 4.29 10.43
C VAL A 73 12.33 4.25 11.08
N SER A 74 11.60 3.13 10.96
CA SER A 74 10.23 2.96 11.47
C SER A 74 10.18 2.66 12.96
N GLY A 75 11.21 2.03 13.52
CA GLY A 75 11.20 1.52 14.91
C GLY A 75 10.44 0.20 15.06
N LEU A 76 9.93 -0.36 13.97
CA LEU A 76 9.36 -1.70 13.93
C LEU A 76 10.45 -2.76 13.86
N LYS A 77 10.18 -3.93 14.44
CA LYS A 77 10.92 -5.16 14.19
C LYS A 77 10.30 -5.87 12.99
N LEU A 78 10.92 -5.72 11.82
CA LEU A 78 10.49 -6.41 10.61
C LEU A 78 11.30 -7.71 10.46
N THR A 79 10.62 -8.85 10.42
CA THR A 79 11.28 -10.17 10.32
C THR A 79 10.83 -10.92 9.10
N LEU A 80 11.72 -11.79 8.61
CA LEU A 80 11.50 -12.64 7.46
C LEU A 80 11.56 -14.10 7.90
N VAL A 81 10.56 -14.87 7.51
CA VAL A 81 10.50 -16.32 7.77
C VAL A 81 10.25 -17.09 6.47
N PRO A 82 10.52 -18.41 6.42
CA PRO A 82 10.19 -19.22 5.27
C PRO A 82 8.71 -19.12 4.89
N GLY A 83 8.41 -19.04 3.60
CA GLY A 83 7.04 -19.02 3.09
C GLY A 83 6.41 -20.40 2.94
N ASP A 84 5.11 -20.37 2.65
CA ASP A 84 4.31 -21.56 2.36
C ASP A 84 4.14 -21.73 0.84
N ALA A 85 4.36 -22.94 0.32
CA ALA A 85 4.14 -23.26 -1.09
C ALA A 85 2.67 -23.17 -1.53
N GLN A 86 1.74 -23.10 -0.57
CA GLN A 86 0.31 -22.90 -0.76
C GLN A 86 -0.14 -21.46 -0.48
N ALA A 87 0.79 -20.55 -0.15
CA ALA A 87 0.49 -19.14 0.06
C ALA A 87 -0.21 -18.56 -1.16
N LYS A 88 -1.23 -17.74 -0.90
CA LYS A 88 -2.01 -17.00 -1.88
C LYS A 88 -2.31 -15.66 -1.27
N GLN A 89 -2.31 -14.63 -2.09
CA GLN A 89 -2.74 -13.31 -1.64
C GLN A 89 -4.16 -13.35 -1.05
N GLY A 90 -4.40 -12.53 -0.05
CA GLY A 90 -5.67 -12.26 0.56
C GLY A 90 -5.82 -12.83 1.96
N TYR A 91 -6.88 -12.36 2.61
CA TYR A 91 -7.15 -12.64 4.01
C TYR A 91 -8.15 -13.78 4.21
N ASP A 92 -7.78 -14.75 5.04
CA ASP A 92 -8.63 -15.80 5.57
C ASP A 92 -9.07 -15.49 7.02
N PRO A 93 -10.34 -15.11 7.28
CA PRO A 93 -10.81 -14.85 8.63
C PRO A 93 -10.87 -16.08 9.53
N ALA A 94 -10.80 -17.29 8.97
CA ALA A 94 -10.79 -18.54 9.70
C ALA A 94 -9.38 -19.17 9.77
N GLY A 95 -8.42 -18.58 9.06
CA GLY A 95 -7.07 -19.08 8.90
C GLY A 95 -6.02 -18.26 9.65
N ASN A 96 -4.77 -18.67 9.49
CA ASN A 96 -3.63 -17.89 9.94
C ASN A 96 -3.24 -16.95 8.81
N ASN A 97 -3.47 -15.65 8.98
CA ASN A 97 -3.07 -14.63 8.03
C ASN A 97 -1.60 -14.30 8.20
N HIS A 98 -0.94 -14.01 7.08
CA HIS A 98 0.49 -13.80 7.01
C HIS A 98 0.77 -12.81 5.89
N ASN A 99 1.71 -11.90 6.12
CA ASN A 99 2.15 -10.99 5.07
C ASN A 99 3.06 -11.76 4.08
N ASP A 100 2.48 -12.26 2.99
CA ASP A 100 3.20 -13.08 2.02
C ASP A 100 3.80 -12.23 0.89
N ILE A 101 5.05 -12.52 0.51
CA ILE A 101 5.67 -11.97 -0.69
C ILE A 101 5.57 -13.03 -1.79
N LEU A 102 5.00 -12.68 -2.94
CA LEU A 102 4.65 -13.60 -4.01
C LEU A 102 5.16 -13.10 -5.36
N PHE A 103 5.58 -14.03 -6.22
CA PHE A 103 5.73 -13.76 -7.65
C PHE A 103 4.57 -14.43 -8.39
N VAL A 104 3.89 -13.68 -9.26
CA VAL A 104 2.82 -14.18 -10.12
C VAL A 104 3.34 -14.30 -11.55
N GLU A 105 3.60 -15.53 -12.00
CA GLU A 105 4.10 -15.83 -13.35
C GLU A 105 2.97 -15.97 -14.40
N SER A 106 1.72 -16.10 -13.97
CA SER A 106 0.56 -16.16 -14.86
C SER A 106 -0.71 -15.77 -14.11
N GLY A 107 -1.71 -15.24 -14.81
CA GLY A 107 -2.99 -14.85 -14.20
C GLY A 107 -2.90 -13.55 -13.39
N TRP A 108 -2.04 -12.62 -13.81
CA TRP A 108 -2.02 -11.26 -13.27
C TRP A 108 -3.37 -10.58 -13.52
N GLU A 109 -3.98 -10.03 -12.47
CA GLU A 109 -5.35 -9.47 -12.52
C GLU A 109 -5.39 -7.93 -12.47
N TRP A 110 -4.23 -7.29 -12.31
CA TRP A 110 -4.07 -5.83 -12.26
C TRP A 110 -3.53 -5.28 -13.58
N ASP A 111 -3.25 -3.97 -13.61
CA ASP A 111 -2.67 -3.31 -14.78
C ASP A 111 -1.35 -3.98 -15.21
N ASP A 112 -1.19 -4.23 -16.51
CA ASP A 112 0.00 -4.90 -17.05
C ASP A 112 1.29 -4.08 -16.81
N GLY A 113 1.16 -2.76 -16.71
CA GLY A 113 2.26 -1.85 -16.39
C GLY A 113 2.67 -1.90 -14.92
N ALA A 114 1.80 -2.37 -14.01
CA ALA A 114 2.12 -2.53 -12.61
C ALA A 114 3.16 -3.64 -12.41
N VAL A 115 4.30 -3.30 -11.80
CA VAL A 115 5.41 -4.21 -11.56
C VAL A 115 5.22 -4.96 -10.23
N GLY A 116 4.55 -4.32 -9.29
CA GLY A 116 4.20 -4.85 -7.98
C GLY A 116 2.88 -4.26 -7.52
N VAL A 117 2.19 -4.98 -6.63
CA VAL A 117 0.99 -4.52 -5.92
C VAL A 117 1.06 -5.03 -4.50
N THR A 118 0.85 -4.14 -3.53
CA THR A 118 0.54 -4.51 -2.16
C THR A 118 -0.97 -4.60 -1.96
N VAL A 119 -1.45 -5.71 -1.39
CA VAL A 119 -2.85 -5.95 -1.05
C VAL A 119 -3.02 -5.87 0.46
N LEU A 120 -3.73 -4.85 0.94
CA LEU A 120 -4.00 -4.67 2.36
C LEU A 120 -5.36 -5.24 2.75
N THR A 121 -5.42 -5.87 3.92
CA THR A 121 -6.68 -6.14 4.62
C THR A 121 -6.73 -5.35 5.91
N LEU A 122 -7.84 -4.65 6.12
CA LEU A 122 -7.95 -3.65 7.18
C LEU A 122 -9.10 -3.96 8.14
N ASN A 123 -8.90 -3.64 9.41
CA ASN A 123 -9.97 -3.43 10.36
C ASN A 123 -10.36 -1.96 10.35
N THR A 124 -11.45 -1.60 9.67
CA THR A 124 -11.87 -0.18 9.53
C THR A 124 -12.43 0.42 10.82
N ARG A 125 -12.62 -0.38 11.88
CA ARG A 125 -12.99 0.13 13.20
C ARG A 125 -11.78 0.62 13.99
N THR A 126 -10.64 -0.04 13.83
CA THR A 126 -9.41 0.27 14.56
C THR A 126 -8.34 0.90 13.68
N HIS A 127 -8.60 1.00 12.37
CA HIS A 127 -7.66 1.45 11.34
C HIS A 127 -6.38 0.58 11.30
N GLN A 128 -6.51 -0.67 11.72
CA GLN A 128 -5.39 -1.62 11.78
C GLN A 128 -5.22 -2.35 10.45
N ILE A 129 -3.97 -2.47 9.99
CA ILE A 129 -3.58 -3.44 8.96
C ILE A 129 -3.55 -4.82 9.62
N LEU A 130 -4.40 -5.71 9.12
CA LEU A 130 -4.49 -7.10 9.58
C LEU A 130 -3.58 -8.04 8.77
N ASP A 131 -3.31 -7.65 7.53
CA ASP A 131 -2.62 -8.46 6.53
C ASP A 131 -2.15 -7.56 5.37
N ALA A 132 -0.96 -7.82 4.85
CA ALA A 132 -0.34 -7.06 3.77
C ALA A 132 0.48 -7.99 2.85
N ASP A 133 -0.13 -8.46 1.77
CA ASP A 133 0.56 -9.28 0.79
C ASP A 133 1.21 -8.41 -0.28
N ILE A 134 2.42 -8.76 -0.67
CA ILE A 134 3.17 -8.10 -1.74
C ILE A 134 3.26 -9.04 -2.92
N VAL A 135 2.73 -8.61 -4.07
CA VAL A 135 2.60 -9.44 -5.26
C VAL A 135 3.38 -8.81 -6.41
N LEU A 136 4.40 -9.52 -6.91
CA LEU A 136 5.28 -9.07 -7.98
C LEU A 136 4.85 -9.68 -9.33
N ASN A 137 4.73 -8.83 -10.35
CA ASN A 137 4.19 -9.18 -11.67
C ASN A 137 5.24 -9.86 -12.58
N ALA A 138 5.60 -11.10 -12.26
CA ALA A 138 6.50 -11.91 -13.09
C ALA A 138 5.85 -12.41 -14.40
N ALA A 139 4.55 -12.16 -14.60
CA ALA A 139 3.82 -12.52 -15.81
C ALA A 139 4.12 -11.55 -16.96
N GLN A 140 4.25 -10.25 -16.66
CA GLN A 140 4.49 -9.20 -17.67
C GLN A 140 5.89 -8.57 -17.57
N HIS A 141 6.57 -8.72 -16.43
CA HIS A 141 7.88 -8.10 -16.17
C HIS A 141 8.97 -9.13 -15.93
N ARG A 142 10.22 -8.68 -16.11
CA ARG A 142 11.41 -9.52 -15.95
C ARG A 142 12.19 -9.01 -14.75
N PHE A 143 12.31 -9.83 -13.73
CA PHE A 143 13.01 -9.45 -12.51
C PHE A 143 14.48 -9.88 -12.51
N ARG A 144 15.31 -9.07 -11.85
CA ARG A 144 16.69 -9.44 -11.49
C ARG A 144 17.12 -8.67 -10.24
N THR A 145 18.05 -9.20 -9.45
CA THR A 145 18.80 -8.39 -8.49
C THR A 145 19.94 -7.70 -9.24
N LEU A 146 19.80 -6.41 -9.49
CA LEU A 146 20.74 -5.63 -10.27
C LEU A 146 21.98 -5.21 -9.45
N PRO A 147 23.14 -4.97 -10.08
CA PRO A 147 24.27 -4.32 -9.43
C PRO A 147 23.89 -2.96 -8.85
N GLU A 148 24.56 -2.55 -7.77
CA GLU A 148 24.38 -1.22 -7.19
C GLU A 148 24.59 -0.11 -8.24
N LYS A 149 23.75 0.92 -8.18
CA LYS A 149 23.79 2.10 -9.08
C LYS A 149 23.63 1.73 -10.55
N SER A 150 22.88 0.68 -10.85
CA SER A 150 22.39 0.43 -12.21
C SER A 150 21.56 1.62 -12.67
N VAL A 151 21.81 2.07 -13.90
CA VAL A 151 21.13 3.21 -14.51
C VAL A 151 19.87 2.70 -15.22
N ALA A 152 18.79 3.48 -15.17
CA ALA A 152 17.57 3.22 -15.93
C ALA A 152 17.86 3.03 -17.44
N GLY A 153 17.05 2.18 -18.09
CA GLY A 153 17.22 1.78 -19.50
C GLY A 153 17.56 0.30 -19.69
N GLY A 154 17.47 -0.51 -18.62
CA GLY A 154 17.59 -1.97 -18.70
C GLY A 154 16.31 -2.64 -19.20
N ILE A 155 16.36 -3.97 -19.31
CA ILE A 155 15.18 -4.83 -19.59
C ILE A 155 14.62 -5.51 -18.34
N TYR A 156 15.22 -5.24 -17.18
CA TYR A 156 14.92 -5.88 -15.91
C TYR A 156 14.41 -4.84 -14.91
N ASP A 157 13.39 -5.22 -14.16
CA ASP A 157 12.94 -4.54 -12.95
C ASP A 157 13.72 -5.12 -11.76
N ASP A 158 14.23 -4.23 -10.90
CA ASP A 158 15.08 -4.65 -9.78
C ASP A 158 14.25 -5.14 -8.60
N VAL A 159 14.51 -6.36 -8.13
CA VAL A 159 13.74 -7.01 -7.04
C VAL A 159 13.72 -6.15 -5.77
N GLN A 160 14.88 -5.67 -5.31
CA GLN A 160 14.95 -4.87 -4.07
C GLN A 160 14.28 -3.50 -4.24
N ASN A 161 14.49 -2.84 -5.38
CA ASN A 161 13.89 -1.53 -5.70
C ASN A 161 12.36 -1.60 -5.62
N VAL A 162 11.76 -2.59 -6.27
CA VAL A 162 10.31 -2.81 -6.26
C VAL A 162 9.83 -3.18 -4.86
N LEU A 163 10.48 -4.14 -4.21
CA LEU A 163 10.06 -4.57 -2.86
C LEU A 163 10.14 -3.44 -1.83
N THR A 164 11.13 -2.55 -1.94
CA THR A 164 11.26 -1.44 -1.00
C THR A 164 10.09 -0.46 -1.17
N HIS A 165 9.62 -0.25 -2.40
CA HIS A 165 8.40 0.51 -2.69
C HIS A 165 7.14 -0.18 -2.14
N GLU A 166 6.92 -1.46 -2.50
CA GLU A 166 5.74 -2.20 -2.07
C GLU A 166 5.67 -2.38 -0.54
N LEU A 167 6.83 -2.51 0.13
CA LEU A 167 6.91 -2.52 1.59
C LEU A 167 6.48 -1.18 2.20
N GLY A 168 6.69 -0.05 1.52
CA GLY A 168 6.15 1.23 1.97
C GLY A 168 4.63 1.21 2.03
N HIS A 169 3.97 0.69 1.00
CA HIS A 169 2.52 0.44 1.01
C HIS A 169 2.11 -0.54 2.11
N ALA A 170 2.87 -1.63 2.29
CA ALA A 170 2.59 -2.62 3.33
C ALA A 170 2.64 -1.99 4.74
N LEU A 171 3.50 -0.99 4.94
CA LEU A 171 3.62 -0.23 6.18
C LEU A 171 2.64 0.93 6.29
N GLY A 172 1.79 1.18 5.28
CA GLY A 172 0.74 2.20 5.32
C GLY A 172 1.10 3.54 4.68
N LEU A 173 2.15 3.60 3.86
CA LEU A 173 2.46 4.77 3.04
C LEU A 173 1.75 4.70 1.69
N ALA A 174 1.16 5.82 1.26
CA ALA A 174 0.65 5.96 -0.09
C ALA A 174 1.73 6.54 -1.01
N HIS A 175 1.42 6.61 -2.31
CA HIS A 175 2.32 7.20 -3.29
C HIS A 175 2.73 8.64 -2.96
N SER A 176 4.00 8.95 -3.19
CA SER A 176 4.55 10.31 -3.11
C SER A 176 4.52 10.99 -4.48
N GLU A 177 4.30 12.31 -4.48
CA GLU A 177 4.43 13.14 -5.69
C GLU A 177 5.89 13.55 -5.96
N ILE A 178 6.80 13.28 -5.02
CA ILE A 178 8.22 13.61 -5.14
C ILE A 178 8.91 12.55 -6.00
N ALA A 179 9.33 12.92 -7.21
CA ALA A 179 9.91 12.00 -8.19
C ALA A 179 11.07 11.12 -7.68
N GLN A 180 11.83 11.61 -6.69
CA GLN A 180 12.97 10.88 -6.14
C GLN A 180 12.62 10.01 -4.92
N ALA A 181 11.40 10.12 -4.38
CA ALA A 181 10.97 9.32 -3.26
C ALA A 181 10.90 7.84 -3.65
N THR A 182 11.19 6.98 -2.67
CA THR A 182 10.93 5.54 -2.81
C THR A 182 9.47 5.33 -3.18
N MET A 183 8.54 6.04 -2.53
CA MET A 183 7.10 5.96 -2.80
C MET A 183 6.60 6.66 -4.07
N TYR A 184 7.48 7.17 -4.95
CA TYR A 184 7.02 7.68 -6.25
C TYR A 184 6.44 6.55 -7.13
N PRO A 185 5.26 6.71 -7.78
CA PRO A 185 4.50 5.62 -8.42
C PRO A 185 5.10 5.02 -9.70
N ALA A 186 6.17 5.60 -10.24
CA ALA A 186 6.82 5.08 -11.44
C ALA A 186 8.23 4.59 -11.12
N SER A 187 8.58 3.44 -11.70
CA SER A 187 9.91 2.83 -11.59
C SER A 187 10.40 2.36 -12.95
N PRO A 188 11.18 3.16 -13.70
CA PRO A 188 11.76 2.72 -14.97
C PRO A 188 12.61 1.45 -14.83
N ARG A 189 12.61 0.59 -15.85
CA ARG A 189 13.46 -0.61 -15.86
C ARG A 189 14.94 -0.25 -15.68
N GLY A 190 15.64 -1.03 -14.87
CA GLY A 190 17.04 -0.77 -14.51
C GLY A 190 17.23 0.17 -13.31
N GLU A 191 16.16 0.79 -12.80
CA GLU A 191 16.24 1.65 -11.62
C GLU A 191 16.63 0.86 -10.36
N THR A 192 17.51 1.45 -9.56
CA THR A 192 17.89 0.95 -8.22
C THR A 192 17.79 2.02 -7.14
N SER A 193 17.32 3.23 -7.45
CA SER A 193 17.26 4.37 -6.51
C SER A 193 16.29 4.14 -5.35
N LYS A 194 15.17 3.44 -5.58
CA LYS A 194 14.13 3.24 -4.55
C LYS A 194 14.56 2.28 -3.44
N ARG A 195 15.71 1.61 -3.60
CA ARG A 195 16.37 0.85 -2.52
C ARG A 195 16.73 1.72 -1.31
N ALA A 196 16.83 3.05 -1.48
CA ALA A 196 17.19 3.99 -0.43
C ALA A 196 16.07 5.01 -0.20
N LEU A 197 15.61 5.11 1.06
CA LEU A 197 14.53 6.02 1.45
C LEU A 197 14.97 7.48 1.33
N GLN A 198 14.04 8.33 0.91
CA GLN A 198 14.17 9.77 0.96
C GLN A 198 13.50 10.35 2.20
N ALA A 199 13.71 11.64 2.45
CA ALA A 199 13.15 12.34 3.60
C ALA A 199 11.62 12.18 3.70
N ASP A 200 10.92 12.24 2.57
CA ASP A 200 9.46 12.07 2.50
C ASP A 200 9.00 10.69 3.01
N ASP A 201 9.69 9.64 2.55
CA ASP A 201 9.42 8.25 2.94
C ASP A 201 9.67 8.05 4.46
N ILE A 202 10.77 8.62 4.96
CA ILE A 202 11.17 8.55 6.37
C ILE A 202 10.19 9.29 7.28
N ASP A 203 9.78 10.50 6.89
CA ASP A 203 8.85 11.31 7.66
C ASP A 203 7.47 10.66 7.72
N GLY A 204 7.01 10.07 6.61
CA GLY A 204 5.74 9.35 6.55
C GLY A 204 5.72 8.13 7.49
N VAL A 205 6.74 7.27 7.43
CA VAL A 205 6.74 6.05 8.24
C VAL A 205 6.91 6.37 9.73
N ARG A 206 7.69 7.40 10.06
CA ARG A 206 7.81 7.89 11.44
C ARG A 206 6.52 8.50 11.96
N ALA A 207 5.75 9.19 11.13
CA ALA A 207 4.44 9.70 11.52
C ALA A 207 3.48 8.57 11.96
N LEU A 208 3.58 7.38 11.35
CA LEU A 208 2.76 6.21 11.70
C LEU A 208 3.26 5.45 12.94
N TYR A 209 4.58 5.25 13.06
CA TYR A 209 5.14 4.29 14.02
C TYR A 209 5.98 4.90 15.13
N GLN A 210 6.40 6.15 14.99
CA GLN A 210 7.10 6.93 16.01
C GLN A 210 6.42 8.29 16.23
N PRO A 211 5.09 8.34 16.47
CA PRO A 211 4.44 9.61 16.72
C PRO A 211 5.07 10.25 17.96
N SER A 212 5.72 11.40 17.78
CA SER A 212 6.18 12.22 18.89
C SER A 212 5.01 12.45 19.85
N SER A 213 5.26 12.39 21.16
CA SER A 213 4.25 12.50 22.25
C SER A 213 3.43 13.80 22.25
N THR A 214 3.70 14.71 21.33
CA THR A 214 3.01 15.98 21.10
C THR A 214 2.06 15.98 19.90
N ALA A 215 2.03 14.91 19.08
CA ALA A 215 1.08 14.79 17.98
C ALA A 215 -0.32 14.48 18.56
N PRO A 216 -1.36 15.27 18.24
CA PRO A 216 -2.72 14.87 18.56
C PRO A 216 -2.97 13.52 17.89
N VAL A 217 -3.23 12.49 18.69
CA VAL A 217 -3.88 11.28 18.17
C VAL A 217 -5.12 11.78 17.43
N PRO A 218 -5.35 11.42 16.16
CA PRO A 218 -6.57 11.80 15.48
C PRO A 218 -7.72 11.10 16.20
N THR A 219 -8.33 11.79 17.17
CA THR A 219 -9.60 11.38 17.75
C THR A 219 -10.65 11.95 16.84
N ASN A 220 -11.33 11.10 16.08
CA ASN A 220 -12.70 11.40 15.75
C ASN A 220 -13.61 10.19 15.85
N PRO A 221 -14.81 10.38 16.41
CA PRO A 221 -15.86 9.38 16.42
C PRO A 221 -16.61 9.44 15.09
N ALA A 222 -16.75 8.30 14.40
CA ALA A 222 -17.73 8.19 13.32
C ALA A 222 -18.31 6.78 13.28
N GLU A 223 -19.56 6.70 13.70
CA GLU A 223 -20.46 5.61 13.39
C GLU A 223 -20.53 5.42 11.87
N GLY A 224 -20.42 4.16 11.42
CA GLY A 224 -21.19 3.72 10.26
C GLY A 224 -20.46 3.37 8.96
N VAL A 225 -19.35 2.62 9.00
CA VAL A 225 -19.10 1.52 8.04
C VAL A 225 -18.34 0.42 8.81
N GLN A 226 -19.06 -0.59 9.29
CA GLN A 226 -18.51 -1.59 10.21
C GLN A 226 -18.19 -2.91 9.49
N GLY A 227 -16.90 -3.26 9.39
CA GLY A 227 -16.49 -4.59 8.91
C GLY A 227 -14.98 -4.69 8.65
N VAL A 228 -14.49 -5.92 8.47
CA VAL A 228 -13.18 -6.15 7.85
C VAL A 228 -13.32 -5.76 6.38
N ALA A 229 -12.58 -4.75 5.92
CA ALA A 229 -12.49 -4.44 4.50
C ALA A 229 -11.49 -5.42 3.88
N ARG A 230 -12.01 -6.35 3.07
CA ARG A 230 -11.18 -7.36 2.39
C ARG A 230 -10.53 -6.75 1.15
N GLY A 231 -9.20 -6.78 1.11
CA GLY A 231 -8.40 -6.57 -0.10
C GLY A 231 -8.55 -5.20 -0.74
N MET A 232 -8.01 -4.16 -0.10
CA MET A 232 -7.68 -2.92 -0.79
C MET A 232 -6.31 -3.11 -1.44
N ALA A 233 -6.29 -3.39 -2.74
CA ALA A 233 -5.05 -3.31 -3.50
C ALA A 233 -4.61 -1.85 -3.57
N SER A 234 -3.37 -1.58 -3.20
CA SER A 234 -2.70 -0.32 -3.53
C SER A 234 -2.69 -0.13 -5.05
N VAL A 235 -2.65 1.12 -5.50
CA VAL A 235 -2.37 1.38 -6.92
C VAL A 235 -0.93 0.93 -7.13
N GLY A 236 -0.70 -0.12 -7.93
CA GLY A 236 0.63 -0.71 -8.08
C GLY A 236 1.66 0.26 -8.68
N CYS A 237 2.93 0.06 -8.31
CA CYS A 237 4.05 0.79 -8.92
C CYS A 237 4.13 0.44 -10.41
N SER A 238 4.20 1.44 -11.30
CA SER A 238 4.19 1.22 -12.75
C SER A 238 5.60 1.27 -13.37
N SER A 239 5.95 0.31 -14.22
CA SER A 239 7.17 0.36 -15.04
C SER A 239 6.91 1.21 -16.29
N SER A 240 7.67 2.29 -16.47
CA SER A 240 7.65 3.04 -17.73
C SER A 240 8.74 2.52 -18.66
N GLY A 241 8.33 1.95 -19.80
CA GLY A 241 9.22 1.70 -20.93
C GLY A 241 9.49 3.00 -21.69
N GLU A 242 10.64 3.09 -22.38
CA GLU A 242 10.96 4.22 -23.28
C GLU A 242 9.81 4.44 -24.27
N GLY A 243 8.97 5.46 -24.02
CA GLY A 243 7.88 5.84 -24.92
C GLY A 243 6.54 6.22 -24.27
N ALA A 244 6.34 6.03 -22.97
CA ALA A 244 5.09 6.47 -22.32
C ALA A 244 5.27 7.86 -21.67
N ALA A 245 4.57 8.87 -22.21
CA ALA A 245 4.41 10.16 -21.56
C ALA A 245 3.70 10.00 -20.20
N PRO A 246 3.97 10.86 -19.20
CA PRO A 246 3.37 10.73 -17.88
C PRO A 246 1.88 11.04 -18.01
N MET A 247 1.04 10.01 -17.98
CA MET A 247 -0.39 10.21 -17.75
C MET A 247 -0.55 10.51 -16.28
N ALA A 248 -0.94 11.75 -15.98
CA ALA A 248 -1.40 12.16 -14.67
C ALA A 248 -2.48 11.18 -14.19
N VAL A 249 -2.15 10.32 -13.23
CA VAL A 249 -3.13 9.48 -12.55
C VAL A 249 -3.84 10.39 -11.56
N GLY A 250 -4.89 11.02 -12.05
CA GLY A 250 -5.82 11.79 -11.23
C GLY A 250 -6.50 10.90 -10.21
N LEU A 251 -6.48 11.36 -8.96
CA LEU A 251 -7.36 10.94 -7.86
C LEU A 251 -8.74 10.53 -8.37
N LEU A 252 -9.16 9.30 -8.05
CA LEU A 252 -10.58 8.96 -8.08
C LEU A 252 -10.98 8.18 -6.83
N MET A 253 -11.39 8.94 -5.81
CA MET A 253 -12.33 8.43 -4.80
C MET A 253 -13.77 8.61 -5.31
N ALA A 254 -14.49 7.49 -5.30
CA ALA A 254 -15.95 7.34 -5.27
C ALA A 254 -16.82 8.02 -6.35
N ALA A 255 -17.32 7.21 -7.30
CA ALA A 255 -18.73 7.22 -7.71
C ALA A 255 -19.06 6.07 -8.66
N LEU A 256 -19.72 5.02 -8.18
CA LEU A 256 -20.57 4.16 -9.02
C LEU A 256 -21.87 3.83 -8.28
N ALA A 257 -22.71 4.86 -8.15
CA ALA A 257 -24.15 4.67 -8.11
C ALA A 257 -24.71 5.10 -9.48
N LEU A 258 -25.57 4.24 -10.04
CA LEU A 258 -26.42 4.42 -11.22
C LEU A 258 -25.74 4.41 -12.59
N ARG A 259 -25.77 3.22 -13.22
CA ARG A 259 -26.57 3.00 -14.45
C ARG A 259 -26.74 1.51 -14.73
N ALA A 260 -27.68 0.92 -14.00
CA ALA A 260 -28.44 -0.20 -14.54
C ALA A 260 -29.27 0.34 -15.70
N LEU A 261 -28.93 -0.01 -16.94
CA LEU A 261 -29.91 -0.20 -18.00
C LEU A 261 -29.35 -1.15 -19.05
N GLY A 262 -29.89 -2.37 -19.07
CA GLY A 262 -29.97 -3.17 -20.28
C GLY A 262 -28.86 -4.19 -20.51
N ARG A 263 -28.90 -5.30 -19.77
CA ARG A 263 -28.82 -6.64 -20.39
C ARG A 263 -29.33 -7.70 -19.43
N ARG A 264 -30.46 -8.29 -19.81
CA ARG A 264 -31.14 -9.36 -19.08
C ARG A 264 -30.32 -10.64 -19.21
N HIS A 265 -29.76 -11.13 -18.10
CA HIS A 265 -29.38 -12.54 -17.97
C HIS A 265 -30.17 -13.17 -16.82
N ARG A 266 -30.77 -14.32 -17.13
CA ARG A 266 -31.71 -15.05 -16.29
C ARG A 266 -31.01 -15.57 -15.01
N PRO A 267 -31.66 -15.56 -13.84
CA PRO A 267 -31.08 -16.10 -12.62
C PRO A 267 -31.06 -17.64 -12.66
N VAL A 268 -29.90 -18.21 -12.33
CA VAL A 268 -29.73 -19.63 -11.95
C VAL A 268 -29.97 -19.71 -10.44
N PRO A 269 -30.85 -20.61 -9.94
CA PRO A 269 -31.12 -20.70 -8.50
C PRO A 269 -29.98 -21.40 -7.76
N LEU A 270 -29.45 -20.73 -6.74
CA LEU A 270 -28.52 -21.31 -5.76
C LEU A 270 -29.33 -22.13 -4.74
N LEU A 271 -29.03 -23.42 -4.61
CA LEU A 271 -29.49 -24.25 -3.49
C LEU A 271 -28.83 -23.76 -2.20
N ILE A 272 -29.64 -23.43 -1.20
CA ILE A 272 -29.23 -23.23 0.19
C ILE A 272 -29.59 -24.53 0.92
N GLU A 273 -28.61 -25.36 1.24
CA GLU A 273 -28.78 -26.41 2.25
C GLU A 273 -28.56 -25.79 3.64
N SER A 274 -29.64 -25.67 4.40
CA SER A 274 -29.61 -25.30 5.81
C SER A 274 -29.75 -26.56 6.66
N GLU A 275 -28.66 -27.07 7.22
CA GLU A 275 -28.76 -28.04 8.31
C GLU A 275 -29.21 -27.32 9.59
N SER A 276 -30.45 -27.58 9.99
CA SER A 276 -30.99 -27.12 11.27
C SER A 276 -30.91 -28.23 12.31
N ILE A 277 -30.12 -27.95 13.35
CA ILE A 277 -30.00 -28.74 14.58
C ILE A 277 -31.39 -28.82 15.24
N THR A 278 -31.98 -30.02 15.27
CA THR A 278 -33.23 -30.29 16.01
C THR A 278 -32.91 -30.67 17.46
N ARG A 279 -33.22 -29.76 18.40
CA ARG A 279 -33.35 -30.12 19.83
C ARG A 279 -34.65 -30.89 20.03
N ARG A 280 -34.58 -32.14 20.51
CA ARG A 280 -35.75 -32.87 21.02
C ARG A 280 -36.15 -32.34 22.41
N PRO A 281 -37.45 -32.18 22.72
CA PRO A 281 -37.92 -32.00 24.09
C PRO A 281 -38.01 -33.36 24.81
N ARG A 282 -37.73 -33.32 26.13
CA ARG A 282 -38.01 -34.42 27.07
C ARG A 282 -39.52 -34.55 27.29
N ALA A 283 -40.01 -35.78 27.27
CA ALA A 283 -41.13 -36.26 28.07
C ALA A 283 -40.62 -37.50 28.84
#